data_AF-A0A183KIU4-F1
#
_entry.id   AF-A0A183KIU4-F1
#
_cell.length_a   1.000
_cell.length_b   1.000
_cell.length_c   1.000
_cell.angle_alpha   90.00
_cell.angle_beta   90.00
_cell.angle_gamma   90.00
#
_symmetry.space_group_name_H-M   'P 1'
#
loop_
_entity.id
_entity.type
_entity.pdbx_description
1 polymer ?
#
loop_
_entity_poly.entity_id
_entity_poly.type
_entity_poly.pdbx_seq_one_letter_code
_entity_poly.pdbx_strand_id
1 'polypeptide(L)'
;MLSVFWCQMNDQDRTSIHEAMEQQSISISKAGIVTSLQARCTIVAAANPIGGRYDPSMTFSDNVDLSEPILSRFDVLCVVRDAVDPIQDEMLARFVVGSHMRHHPNMTLEERVALNDQLAERGVPRSGSYADIQPLDQVGPSYRSTRLKRWTSTFRPQFREQHPRSMEAELLKKYILYAKDRIHPKLNQMDQDKVAAAYADLRRESMVTGSLPITVRHIESVIRLSEAHARLHLREFVNDDDVNMALRVMLESFVSTQKFSVMKSMRQTFSRFLSYRRDNQELLLFLLKQLVQDRLAFERVRHAGSQEWRIEVTEREFAERAKQINISSVRAFLQSDLFKSHHFVYDASRKVIVHTV
;
A
#
# COMPACT_ATOMS: atom_id res chain seq x y z
N MET A 1 17.49 -12.41 3.01
CA MET A 1 16.02 -12.46 3.01
C MET A 1 15.66 -13.84 2.50
N LEU A 2 15.01 -14.68 3.32
CA LEU A 2 14.51 -15.97 2.86
C LEU A 2 13.09 -15.75 2.33
N SER A 3 12.87 -16.03 1.04
CA SER A 3 11.55 -16.11 0.43
C SER A 3 11.14 -17.57 0.39
N VAL A 4 10.13 -17.94 1.15
CA VAL A 4 9.73 -19.35 1.33
C VAL A 4 8.25 -19.52 1.03
N PHE A 5 7.93 -20.48 0.15
CA PHE A 5 6.58 -20.99 -0.05
C PHE A 5 6.29 -22.08 1.00
N TRP A 6 5.73 -21.65 2.13
CA TRP A 6 5.64 -22.47 3.35
C TRP A 6 4.77 -23.72 3.22
N CYS A 7 3.70 -23.69 2.41
CA CYS A 7 2.77 -24.82 2.31
C CYS A 7 3.38 -26.07 1.65
N GLN A 8 4.52 -25.96 0.96
CA GLN A 8 5.20 -27.08 0.29
C GLN A 8 6.37 -27.66 1.10
N MET A 9 6.56 -27.20 2.35
CA MET A 9 7.67 -27.64 3.18
C MET A 9 7.39 -28.95 3.90
N ASN A 10 8.39 -29.83 3.95
CA ASN A 10 8.39 -31.04 4.76
C ASN A 10 8.37 -30.69 6.25
N ASP A 11 7.81 -31.57 7.09
CA ASP A 11 7.69 -31.33 8.54
C ASP A 11 9.05 -31.13 9.23
N GLN A 12 10.10 -31.79 8.76
CA GLN A 12 11.47 -31.61 9.26
C GLN A 12 12.01 -30.19 8.97
N ASP A 13 11.65 -29.61 7.84
CA ASP A 13 12.08 -28.25 7.49
C ASP A 13 11.26 -27.23 8.29
N ARG A 14 9.96 -27.52 8.52
CA ARG A 14 9.11 -26.69 9.38
C ARG A 14 9.70 -26.58 10.79
N THR A 15 10.06 -27.71 11.43
CA THR A 15 10.66 -27.71 12.79
C THR A 15 11.99 -26.96 12.84
N SER A 16 12.82 -27.10 11.80
CA SER A 16 14.10 -26.39 11.69
C SER A 16 13.91 -24.86 11.57
N ILE A 17 12.93 -24.41 10.78
CA ILE A 17 12.63 -22.98 10.69
C ILE A 17 12.02 -22.46 12.00
N HIS A 18 11.21 -23.24 12.70
CA HIS A 18 10.68 -22.85 14.01
C HIS A 18 11.78 -22.54 15.03
N GLU A 19 12.84 -23.35 15.08
CA GLU A 19 14.02 -23.11 15.93
C GLU A 19 14.72 -21.81 15.51
N ALA A 20 14.98 -21.66 14.21
CA ALA A 20 15.64 -20.48 13.67
C ALA A 20 14.85 -19.19 13.92
N MET A 21 13.51 -19.24 13.84
CA MET A 21 12.63 -18.09 14.10
C MET A 21 12.58 -17.69 15.57
N GLU A 22 12.71 -18.66 16.50
CA GLU A 22 12.70 -18.34 17.92
C GLU A 22 14.04 -17.81 18.40
N GLN A 23 15.10 -18.57 18.10
CA GLN A 23 16.40 -18.39 18.75
C GLN A 23 17.36 -17.58 17.88
N GLN A 24 17.05 -17.38 16.59
CA GLN A 24 17.96 -16.79 15.61
C GLN A 24 19.31 -17.51 15.53
N SER A 25 19.33 -18.78 15.92
CA SER A 25 20.46 -19.69 15.88
C SER A 25 19.97 -21.10 15.56
N ILE A 26 20.79 -21.88 14.86
CA ILE A 26 20.51 -23.28 14.55
C ILE A 26 21.63 -24.12 15.15
N SER A 27 21.24 -25.14 15.91
CA SER A 27 22.16 -26.14 16.45
C SER A 27 22.30 -27.31 15.47
N ILE A 28 23.54 -27.64 15.09
CA ILE A 28 23.82 -28.76 14.18
C ILE A 28 24.72 -29.76 14.91
N SER A 29 24.21 -30.97 15.07
CA SER A 29 24.97 -32.14 15.51
C SER A 29 25.00 -33.16 14.38
N LYS A 30 26.09 -33.19 13.61
CA LYS A 30 26.25 -34.12 12.49
C LYS A 30 27.69 -34.57 12.36
N ALA A 31 27.89 -35.86 12.10
CA ALA A 31 29.21 -36.47 11.89
C ALA A 31 30.22 -36.17 13.03
N GLY A 32 29.76 -36.18 14.29
CA GLY A 32 30.61 -35.95 15.46
C GLY A 32 30.97 -34.49 15.74
N ILE A 33 30.49 -33.55 14.92
CA ILE A 33 30.67 -32.11 15.12
C ILE A 33 29.38 -31.54 15.68
N VAL A 34 29.47 -30.95 16.88
CA VAL A 34 28.39 -30.20 17.52
C VAL A 34 28.75 -28.72 17.44
N THR A 35 28.03 -27.96 16.64
CA THR A 35 28.25 -26.52 16.48
C THR A 35 26.93 -25.77 16.43
N SER A 36 26.95 -24.51 16.87
CA SER A 36 25.80 -23.61 16.77
C SER A 36 26.15 -22.48 15.79
N LEU A 37 25.27 -22.25 14.82
CA LEU A 37 25.42 -21.21 13.80
C LEU A 37 24.37 -20.13 13.99
N GLN A 38 24.74 -18.86 13.81
CA GLN A 38 23.80 -17.75 13.86
C GLN A 38 22.96 -17.70 12.58
N ALA A 39 21.64 -17.61 12.74
CA ALA A 39 20.65 -17.57 11.66
C ALA A 39 19.83 -16.26 11.71
N ARG A 40 20.51 -15.12 11.79
CA ARG A 40 19.86 -13.80 11.82
C ARG A 40 19.36 -13.41 10.43
N CYS A 41 18.14 -13.77 10.11
CA CYS A 41 17.51 -13.42 8.84
C CYS A 41 16.07 -12.89 9.04
N THR A 42 15.65 -12.00 8.15
CA THR A 42 14.24 -11.62 8.01
C THR A 42 13.58 -12.62 7.06
N ILE A 43 12.44 -13.17 7.51
CA ILE A 43 11.63 -14.11 6.74
C ILE A 43 10.51 -13.34 6.06
N VAL A 44 10.36 -13.57 4.75
CA VAL A 44 9.21 -13.12 3.98
C VAL A 44 8.57 -14.37 3.39
N ALA A 45 7.33 -14.61 3.76
CA ALA A 45 6.59 -15.82 3.40
C ALA A 45 5.33 -15.45 2.63
N ALA A 46 5.01 -16.28 1.64
CA ALA A 46 3.71 -16.30 1.01
C ALA A 46 3.13 -17.70 1.16
N ALA A 47 1.87 -17.77 1.57
CA ALA A 47 1.13 -19.01 1.74
C ALA A 47 -0.15 -18.95 0.89
N ASN A 48 -0.51 -20.07 0.28
CA ASN A 48 -1.74 -20.18 -0.48
C ASN A 48 -2.88 -20.63 0.46
N PRO A 49 -4.10 -20.12 0.28
CA PRO A 49 -5.25 -20.62 1.03
C PRO A 49 -5.54 -22.07 0.64
N ILE A 50 -6.00 -22.86 1.61
CA ILE A 50 -6.50 -24.21 1.38
C ILE A 50 -7.72 -24.12 0.46
N GLY A 51 -7.83 -25.03 -0.52
CA GLY A 51 -8.95 -25.02 -1.48
C GLY A 51 -8.85 -23.95 -2.58
N GLY A 52 -7.72 -23.21 -2.66
CA GLY A 52 -7.42 -22.30 -3.77
C GLY A 52 -8.10 -20.92 -3.69
N ARG A 53 -9.06 -20.73 -2.78
CA ARG A 53 -9.69 -19.43 -2.50
C ARG A 53 -9.80 -19.20 -1.00
N TYR A 54 -9.53 -17.97 -0.56
CA TYR A 54 -9.62 -17.60 0.85
C TYR A 54 -11.09 -17.36 1.25
N ASP A 55 -11.58 -18.06 2.28
CA ASP A 55 -12.94 -17.85 2.83
C ASP A 55 -12.91 -16.94 4.07
N PRO A 56 -13.49 -15.74 4.02
CA PRO A 56 -13.52 -14.80 5.15
C PRO A 56 -14.45 -15.24 6.30
N SER A 57 -15.23 -16.31 6.13
CA SER A 57 -16.10 -16.88 7.15
C SER A 57 -15.32 -17.73 8.17
N MET A 58 -14.22 -18.34 7.72
CA MET A 58 -13.32 -19.17 8.53
C MET A 58 -12.22 -18.34 9.19
N THR A 59 -11.53 -18.89 10.20
CA THR A 59 -10.38 -18.20 10.78
C THR A 59 -9.20 -18.20 9.81
N PHE A 60 -8.24 -17.30 10.01
CA PHE A 60 -7.01 -17.30 9.24
C PHE A 60 -6.20 -18.61 9.42
N SER A 61 -6.19 -19.18 10.64
CA SER A 61 -5.48 -20.44 10.91
C SER A 61 -6.11 -21.66 10.24
N ASP A 62 -7.41 -21.61 9.96
CA ASP A 62 -8.08 -22.70 9.22
C ASP A 62 -7.93 -22.52 7.70
N ASN A 63 -7.84 -21.27 7.22
CA ASN A 63 -7.62 -20.97 5.81
C ASN A 63 -6.19 -21.28 5.35
N VAL A 64 -5.24 -21.24 6.28
CA VAL A 64 -3.81 -21.43 6.01
C VAL A 64 -3.33 -22.53 6.93
N ASP A 65 -2.91 -23.67 6.37
CA ASP A 65 -2.43 -24.86 7.10
C ASP A 65 -1.08 -24.60 7.82
N LEU A 66 -1.09 -23.69 8.78
CA LEU A 66 0.03 -23.28 9.60
C LEU A 66 -0.38 -23.37 11.07
N SER A 67 0.55 -23.89 11.88
CA SER A 67 0.33 -24.00 13.32
C SER A 67 0.40 -22.63 13.99
N GLU A 68 -0.41 -22.44 15.05
CA GLU A 68 -0.43 -21.19 15.83
C GLU A 68 0.95 -20.73 16.32
N PRO A 69 1.88 -21.63 16.74
CA PRO A 69 3.22 -21.21 17.12
C PRO A 69 3.99 -20.51 15.99
N ILE A 70 3.80 -20.90 14.72
CA ILE A 70 4.39 -20.19 13.58
C ILE A 70 3.76 -18.79 13.45
N LEU A 71 2.43 -18.74 13.47
CA LEU A 71 1.69 -17.50 13.23
C LEU A 71 2.00 -16.43 14.27
N SER A 72 2.20 -16.83 15.53
CA SER A 72 2.59 -15.94 16.62
C SER A 72 3.98 -15.32 16.46
N ARG A 73 4.79 -15.77 15.49
CA ARG A 73 6.18 -15.32 15.25
C ARG A 73 6.28 -14.29 14.13
N PHE A 74 5.22 -14.13 13.35
CA PHE A 74 5.17 -13.12 12.30
C PHE A 74 4.70 -11.79 12.89
N ASP A 75 5.46 -10.73 12.62
CA ASP A 75 5.12 -9.37 13.08
C ASP A 75 3.92 -8.80 12.29
N VAL A 76 3.76 -9.17 11.02
CA VAL A 76 2.69 -8.68 10.14
C VAL A 76 2.14 -9.84 9.31
N LEU A 77 0.82 -9.99 9.33
CA LEU A 77 0.04 -10.91 8.52
C LEU A 77 -0.78 -10.13 7.49
N CYS A 78 -0.55 -10.40 6.21
CA CYS A 78 -1.27 -9.74 5.11
C CYS A 78 -2.16 -10.77 4.40
N VAL A 79 -3.47 -10.56 4.44
CA VAL A 79 -4.43 -11.38 3.67
C VAL A 79 -4.76 -10.66 2.37
N VAL A 80 -4.31 -11.21 1.25
CA VAL A 80 -4.70 -10.75 -0.08
C VAL A 80 -6.02 -11.41 -0.45
N ARG A 81 -7.04 -10.61 -0.76
CA ARG A 81 -8.37 -11.08 -1.15
C ARG A 81 -8.68 -10.60 -2.55
N ASP A 82 -9.29 -11.48 -3.33
CA ASP A 82 -9.84 -11.15 -4.63
C ASP A 82 -11.31 -10.74 -4.45
N ALA A 83 -11.64 -9.51 -4.85
CA ALA A 83 -12.98 -8.96 -4.80
C ALA A 83 -13.29 -8.39 -6.19
N VAL A 84 -14.40 -8.83 -6.78
CA VAL A 84 -14.83 -8.38 -8.10
C VAL A 84 -15.29 -6.93 -8.02
N ASP A 85 -14.49 -6.01 -8.54
CA ASP A 85 -14.82 -4.59 -8.68
C ASP A 85 -14.53 -4.15 -10.12
N PRO A 86 -15.56 -3.83 -10.92
CA PRO A 86 -15.38 -3.52 -12.34
C PRO A 86 -14.46 -2.32 -12.58
N ILE A 87 -14.38 -1.37 -11.63
CA ILE A 87 -13.53 -0.19 -11.77
C ILE A 87 -12.06 -0.58 -11.57
N GLN A 88 -11.76 -1.33 -10.51
CA GLN A 88 -10.40 -1.79 -10.23
C GLN A 88 -9.91 -2.79 -11.29
N ASP A 89 -10.80 -3.67 -11.76
CA ASP A 89 -10.52 -4.63 -12.82
C ASP A 89 -10.16 -3.92 -14.13
N GLU A 90 -10.88 -2.86 -14.49
CA GLU A 90 -10.56 -2.04 -15.67
C GLU A 90 -9.21 -1.33 -15.51
N MET A 91 -8.94 -0.75 -14.33
CA MET A 91 -7.65 -0.10 -14.04
C MET A 91 -6.49 -1.09 -14.15
N LEU A 92 -6.64 -2.29 -13.57
CA LEU A 92 -5.64 -3.35 -13.62
C LEU A 92 -5.45 -3.85 -15.06
N ALA A 93 -6.54 -4.10 -15.80
CA ALA A 93 -6.49 -4.56 -17.19
C ALA A 93 -5.76 -3.55 -18.08
N ARG A 94 -6.08 -2.25 -17.96
CA ARG A 94 -5.37 -1.18 -18.69
C ARG A 94 -3.89 -1.13 -18.35
N PHE A 95 -3.55 -1.31 -17.07
CA PHE A 95 -2.15 -1.35 -16.63
C PHE A 95 -1.40 -2.56 -17.20
N VAL A 96 -1.99 -3.76 -17.13
CA VAL A 96 -1.40 -5.00 -17.65
C VAL A 96 -1.20 -4.92 -19.16
N VAL A 97 -2.22 -4.49 -19.91
CA VAL A 97 -2.13 -4.29 -21.37
C VAL A 97 -1.04 -3.27 -21.70
N GLY A 98 -1.03 -2.12 -21.02
CA GLY A 98 0.01 -1.10 -21.20
C GLY A 98 1.41 -1.61 -20.89
N SER A 99 1.56 -2.45 -19.86
CA SER A 99 2.83 -3.10 -19.52
C SER A 99 3.28 -4.07 -20.62
N HIS A 100 2.40 -4.93 -21.11
CA HIS A 100 2.73 -5.87 -22.19
C HIS A 100 3.11 -5.16 -23.49
N MET A 101 2.43 -4.06 -23.82
CA MET A 101 2.78 -3.24 -24.99
C MET A 101 4.20 -2.65 -24.86
N ARG A 102 4.61 -2.23 -23.65
CA ARG A 102 5.93 -1.62 -23.39
C ARG A 102 7.11 -2.60 -23.44
N HIS A 103 6.87 -3.89 -23.15
CA HIS A 103 7.91 -4.92 -23.03
C HIS A 103 8.01 -5.82 -24.26
N HIS A 104 7.40 -5.44 -25.38
CA HIS A 104 7.54 -6.19 -26.62
C HIS A 104 8.97 -6.07 -27.19
N PRO A 105 9.63 -7.18 -27.57
CA PRO A 105 11.04 -7.16 -28.00
C PRO A 105 11.29 -6.35 -29.27
N ASN A 106 10.28 -6.22 -30.15
CA ASN A 106 10.43 -5.49 -31.41
C ASN A 106 10.18 -3.98 -31.29
N MET A 107 9.88 -3.46 -30.10
CA MET A 107 9.54 -2.04 -29.93
C MET A 107 10.79 -1.19 -29.77
N THR A 108 10.96 -0.19 -30.64
CA THR A 108 12.10 0.73 -30.56
C THR A 108 11.96 1.72 -29.40
N LEU A 109 13.06 2.30 -28.94
CA LEU A 109 13.06 3.24 -27.81
C LEU A 109 12.17 4.47 -28.08
N GLU A 110 12.14 4.95 -29.33
CA GLU A 110 11.33 6.10 -29.75
C GLU A 110 9.83 5.79 -29.73
N GLU A 111 9.43 4.60 -30.21
CA GLU A 111 8.05 4.14 -30.14
C GLU A 111 7.59 3.95 -28.68
N ARG A 112 8.48 3.47 -27.80
CA ARG A 112 8.19 3.33 -26.36
C ARG A 112 7.93 4.69 -25.70
N VAL A 113 8.71 5.72 -26.04
CA VAL A 113 8.51 7.08 -25.51
C VAL A 113 7.20 7.67 -26.02
N ALA A 114 6.91 7.56 -27.32
CA ALA A 114 5.65 8.04 -27.91
C ALA A 114 4.42 7.34 -27.31
N LEU A 115 4.49 6.01 -27.12
CA LEU A 115 3.45 5.24 -26.45
C LEU A 115 3.28 5.69 -25.00
N ASN A 116 4.38 6.00 -24.30
CA ASN A 116 4.31 6.40 -22.90
C ASN A 116 3.61 7.75 -22.70
N ASP A 117 3.78 8.69 -23.63
CA ASP A 117 3.08 9.96 -23.60
C ASP A 117 1.58 9.78 -23.91
N GLN A 118 1.24 8.94 -24.90
CA GLN A 118 -0.16 8.60 -25.21
C GLN A 118 -0.87 7.85 -24.07
N LEU A 119 -0.18 6.95 -23.36
CA LEU A 119 -0.73 6.21 -22.23
C LEU A 119 -0.86 7.08 -20.98
N ALA A 120 0.03 8.06 -20.80
CA ALA A 120 -0.07 9.03 -19.71
C ALA A 120 -1.31 9.93 -19.87
N GLU A 121 -1.65 10.35 -21.08
CA GLU A 121 -2.89 11.09 -21.38
C GLU A 121 -4.16 10.28 -21.06
N ARG A 122 -4.08 8.94 -21.13
CA ARG A 122 -5.17 8.03 -20.75
C ARG A 122 -5.22 7.69 -19.27
N GLY A 123 -4.36 8.31 -18.45
CA GLY A 123 -4.31 8.10 -17.00
C GLY A 123 -3.68 6.77 -16.57
N VAL A 124 -2.92 6.09 -17.44
CA VAL A 124 -2.20 4.86 -17.06
C VAL A 124 -0.87 5.26 -16.38
N PRO A 125 -0.61 4.84 -15.13
CA PRO A 125 0.61 5.21 -14.44
C PRO A 125 1.86 4.69 -15.17
N ARG A 126 2.92 5.50 -15.14
CA ARG A 126 4.26 5.08 -15.60
C ARG A 126 4.71 3.94 -14.68
N SER A 127 4.93 2.75 -15.23
CA SER A 127 5.49 1.64 -14.47
C SER A 127 6.88 2.06 -14.02
N GLY A 128 7.11 2.10 -12.70
CA GLY A 128 8.47 2.18 -12.16
C GLY A 128 9.28 1.03 -12.75
N SER A 129 10.36 1.36 -13.44
CA SER A 129 11.20 0.41 -14.16
C SER A 129 11.71 -0.68 -13.23
N TYR A 130 11.22 -1.90 -13.40
CA TYR A 130 11.87 -3.11 -12.91
C TYR A 130 12.55 -3.90 -14.05
N ALA A 131 12.65 -3.30 -15.24
CA ALA A 131 13.20 -3.94 -16.45
C ALA A 131 14.38 -3.17 -17.09
N ASP A 132 15.05 -2.28 -16.35
CA ASP A 132 16.34 -1.72 -16.76
C ASP A 132 17.48 -2.44 -16.02
N ILE A 133 17.62 -3.74 -16.27
CA ILE A 133 18.90 -4.44 -16.08
C ILE A 133 19.45 -4.64 -17.48
N GLN A 134 20.28 -3.71 -17.93
CA GLN A 134 21.14 -3.94 -19.08
C GLN A 134 22.09 -5.10 -18.72
N PRO A 135 22.30 -6.09 -19.60
CA PRO A 135 23.44 -6.97 -19.48
C PRO A 135 24.71 -6.10 -19.56
N LEU A 136 25.61 -6.24 -18.58
CA LEU A 136 26.98 -5.76 -18.72
C LEU A 136 27.58 -6.52 -19.90
N ASP A 137 27.70 -5.85 -21.05
CA ASP A 137 28.75 -6.12 -22.03
C ASP A 137 28.79 -5.00 -23.08
N GLN A 138 30.02 -4.62 -23.45
CA GLN A 138 30.44 -3.65 -24.49
C GLN A 138 30.68 -2.20 -24.01
N VAL A 139 31.89 -2.03 -23.47
CA VAL A 139 32.62 -0.75 -23.48
C VAL A 139 33.06 -0.44 -24.92
N GLY A 140 32.71 0.76 -25.41
CA GLY A 140 33.23 1.32 -26.66
C GLY A 140 32.99 2.84 -26.73
N PRO A 141 34.02 3.67 -27.01
CA PRO A 141 33.93 5.12 -26.85
C PRO A 141 33.56 5.81 -28.16
N SER A 142 32.62 6.77 -28.14
CA SER A 142 32.68 7.89 -29.09
C SER A 142 31.83 9.08 -28.66
N TYR A 143 32.54 10.16 -28.32
CA TYR A 143 32.06 11.53 -28.45
C TYR A 143 31.82 11.88 -29.92
N ARG A 144 30.61 12.31 -30.29
CA ARG A 144 30.43 13.44 -31.24
C ARG A 144 29.00 13.96 -31.31
N SER A 145 28.87 15.21 -30.85
CA SER A 145 28.13 16.32 -31.46
C SER A 145 27.23 16.00 -32.65
N THR A 146 25.94 16.34 -32.56
CA THR A 146 25.39 17.38 -33.46
C THR A 146 24.09 18.01 -32.97
N ARG A 147 24.06 19.34 -33.07
CA ARG A 147 22.97 20.16 -33.63
C ARG A 147 21.71 20.40 -32.79
N LEU A 148 21.87 21.44 -31.97
CA LEU A 148 20.93 22.53 -31.75
C LEU A 148 19.79 22.60 -32.81
N LYS A 149 18.56 22.26 -32.40
CA LYS A 149 17.33 22.75 -33.04
C LYS A 149 16.50 23.50 -32.00
N ARG A 150 16.72 24.80 -32.02
CA ARG A 150 15.85 25.83 -31.46
C ARG A 150 14.59 25.92 -32.30
N TRP A 151 13.41 25.72 -31.70
CA TRP A 151 12.16 26.34 -32.15
C TRP A 151 11.31 26.72 -30.95
N THR A 152 10.62 27.83 -31.13
CA THR A 152 10.20 28.81 -30.14
C THR A 152 8.75 28.67 -29.72
N SER A 153 8.48 29.14 -28.50
CA SER A 153 7.25 29.82 -28.05
C SER A 153 5.91 29.17 -28.35
N THR A 154 5.43 28.39 -27.39
CA THR A 154 4.13 28.66 -26.75
C THR A 154 4.29 28.33 -25.28
N PHE A 155 4.40 29.36 -24.45
CA PHE A 155 4.34 29.26 -22.99
C PHE A 155 2.93 28.76 -22.60
N ARG A 156 2.75 27.44 -22.56
CA ARG A 156 1.68 26.82 -21.77
C ARG A 156 2.25 26.66 -20.36
N PRO A 157 1.62 27.21 -19.31
CA PRO A 157 1.93 26.81 -17.96
C PRO A 157 1.39 25.38 -17.80
N GLN A 158 2.20 24.40 -18.18
CA GLN A 158 1.94 23.01 -17.85
C GLN A 158 2.20 22.92 -16.35
N PHE A 159 1.13 23.11 -15.56
CA PHE A 159 1.09 22.71 -14.17
C PHE A 159 1.47 21.24 -14.15
N ARG A 160 2.74 21.03 -13.84
CA ARG A 160 3.37 19.72 -13.74
C ARG A 160 2.75 19.09 -12.51
N GLU A 161 1.71 18.30 -12.71
CA GLU A 161 1.13 17.44 -11.68
C GLU A 161 2.29 16.76 -10.97
N GLN A 162 2.50 17.14 -9.71
CA GLN A 162 3.44 16.45 -8.84
C GLN A 162 2.76 15.15 -8.43
N HIS A 163 2.68 14.19 -9.36
CA HIS A 163 2.77 12.81 -8.94
C HIS A 163 3.99 12.73 -8.02
N PRO A 164 3.91 12.11 -6.83
CA PRO A 164 5.08 11.92 -5.99
C PRO A 164 6.16 11.37 -6.90
N ARG A 165 7.25 12.12 -7.06
CA ARG A 165 8.34 11.76 -7.97
C ARG A 165 8.66 10.31 -7.67
N SER A 166 8.33 9.40 -8.59
CA SER A 166 8.68 8.00 -8.48
C SER A 166 10.17 7.98 -8.16
N MET A 167 10.52 7.57 -6.94
CA MET A 167 11.91 7.60 -6.52
C MET A 167 12.65 6.65 -7.44
N GLU A 168 13.72 7.14 -8.05
CA GLU A 168 14.57 6.30 -8.86
C GLU A 168 15.06 5.12 -8.01
N ALA A 169 14.97 3.90 -8.56
CA ALA A 169 15.26 2.69 -7.81
C ALA A 169 16.68 2.71 -7.22
N GLU A 170 17.64 3.34 -7.91
CA GLU A 170 18.98 3.55 -7.39
C GLU A 170 19.03 4.43 -6.14
N LEU A 171 18.28 5.54 -6.14
CA LEU A 171 18.21 6.44 -5.01
C LEU A 171 17.61 5.71 -3.81
N LEU A 172 16.56 4.92 -4.01
CA LEU A 172 15.94 4.12 -2.95
C LEU A 172 16.92 3.09 -2.36
N LYS A 173 17.69 2.39 -3.21
CA LYS A 173 18.72 1.44 -2.75
C LYS A 173 19.79 2.14 -1.90
N LYS A 174 20.30 3.28 -2.37
CA LYS A 174 21.28 4.11 -1.64
C LYS A 174 20.68 4.62 -0.32
N TYR A 175 19.41 5.01 -0.33
CA TYR A 175 18.68 5.50 0.83
C TYR A 175 18.53 4.43 1.91
N ILE A 176 18.06 3.23 1.55
CA ILE A 176 17.89 2.11 2.50
C ILE A 176 19.25 1.72 3.10
N LEU A 177 20.31 1.71 2.29
CA LEU A 177 21.65 1.40 2.76
C LEU A 177 22.14 2.45 3.78
N TYR A 178 21.96 3.73 3.48
CA TYR A 178 22.30 4.83 4.39
C TYR A 178 21.50 4.76 5.70
N ALA A 179 20.17 4.62 5.62
CA ALA A 179 19.29 4.56 6.78
C ALA A 179 19.54 3.33 7.68
N LYS A 180 20.10 2.25 7.12
CA LYS A 180 20.46 1.04 7.88
C LYS A 180 21.80 1.16 8.61
N ASP A 181 22.76 1.84 8.01
CA ASP A 181 24.13 1.94 8.54
C ASP A 181 24.27 3.08 9.57
N ARG A 182 23.56 4.20 9.36
CA ARG A 182 23.78 5.43 10.14
C ARG A 182 22.75 5.72 11.22
N ILE A 183 21.53 5.17 11.11
CA ILE A 183 20.40 5.57 11.96
C ILE A 183 19.97 4.40 12.85
N HIS A 184 20.09 4.62 14.17
CA HIS A 184 19.66 3.70 15.20
C HIS A 184 18.75 4.43 16.20
N PRO A 185 17.42 4.42 15.96
CA PRO A 185 16.49 5.20 16.77
C PRO A 185 16.46 4.72 18.22
N LYS A 186 16.25 5.66 19.14
CA LYS A 186 16.09 5.40 20.58
C LYS A 186 14.63 5.64 21.00
N LEU A 187 14.18 4.88 22.00
CA LEU A 187 12.77 4.84 22.48
C LEU A 187 12.45 5.84 23.60
N ASN A 188 13.29 6.86 23.83
CA ASN A 188 13.23 7.69 25.04
C ASN A 188 11.96 8.55 25.19
N GLN A 189 11.21 8.79 24.11
CA GLN A 189 10.06 9.71 24.07
C GLN A 189 8.74 9.00 23.68
N MET A 190 8.64 7.70 23.96
CA MET A 190 7.44 6.92 23.66
C MET A 190 6.44 6.92 24.82
N ASP A 191 5.17 7.18 24.53
CA ASP A 191 4.05 6.95 25.45
C ASP A 191 3.82 5.45 25.64
N GLN A 192 4.49 4.84 26.62
CA GLN A 192 4.36 3.41 26.94
C GLN A 192 2.93 3.05 27.37
N ASP A 193 2.25 3.94 28.09
CA ASP A 193 0.88 3.75 28.57
C ASP A 193 -0.10 3.58 27.41
N LYS A 194 0.14 4.29 26.30
CA LYS A 194 -0.70 4.21 25.11
C LYS A 194 -0.60 2.85 24.42
N VAL A 195 0.62 2.31 24.31
CA VAL A 195 0.85 0.97 23.75
C VAL A 195 0.25 -0.10 24.66
N ALA A 196 0.42 0.06 25.98
CA ALA A 196 -0.16 -0.85 26.97
C ALA A 196 -1.70 -0.87 26.92
N ALA A 197 -2.33 0.31 26.82
CA ALA A 197 -3.78 0.43 26.67
C ALA A 197 -4.28 -0.24 25.39
N ALA A 198 -3.63 0.05 24.24
CA ALA A 198 -3.99 -0.56 22.96
C ALA A 198 -3.85 -2.09 22.99
N TYR A 199 -2.79 -2.62 23.60
CA TYR A 199 -2.59 -4.06 23.78
C TYR A 199 -3.65 -4.68 24.69
N ALA A 200 -3.99 -4.04 25.82
CA ALA A 200 -4.99 -4.54 26.75
C ALA A 200 -6.37 -4.66 26.09
N ASP A 201 -6.76 -3.65 25.31
CA ASP A 201 -8.01 -3.67 24.55
C ASP A 201 -7.96 -4.74 23.45
N LEU A 202 -6.86 -4.83 22.69
CA LEU A 202 -6.70 -5.85 21.64
C LEU A 202 -6.78 -7.28 22.21
N ARG A 203 -6.13 -7.53 23.34
CA ARG A 203 -6.15 -8.83 24.02
C ARG A 203 -7.55 -9.17 24.53
N ARG A 204 -8.27 -8.19 25.09
CA ARG A 204 -9.66 -8.39 25.56
C ARG A 204 -10.59 -8.79 24.41
N GLU A 205 -10.55 -8.04 23.31
CA GLU A 205 -11.39 -8.31 22.13
C GLU A 205 -11.03 -9.64 21.45
N SER A 206 -9.73 -9.97 21.38
CA SER A 206 -9.25 -11.22 20.79
C SER A 206 -9.73 -12.45 21.57
N MET A 207 -9.70 -12.38 22.91
CA MET A 207 -10.16 -13.46 23.80
C MET A 207 -11.66 -13.72 23.67
N VAL A 208 -12.48 -12.66 23.61
CA VAL A 208 -13.95 -12.78 23.43
C VAL A 208 -14.29 -13.46 22.11
N THR A 209 -13.47 -13.21 21.09
CA THR A 209 -13.70 -13.69 19.73
C THR A 209 -13.32 -15.16 19.53
N GLY A 210 -12.41 -15.71 20.35
CA GLY A 210 -11.77 -16.99 20.07
C GLY A 210 -10.88 -16.92 18.82
N SER A 211 -10.25 -15.76 18.62
CA SER A 211 -9.35 -15.47 17.50
C SER A 211 -7.90 -15.85 17.81
N LEU A 212 -7.00 -15.67 16.82
CA LEU A 212 -5.55 -15.83 17.01
C LEU A 212 -5.07 -15.11 18.28
N PRO A 213 -4.46 -15.80 19.25
CA PRO A 213 -4.12 -15.23 20.55
C PRO A 213 -3.05 -14.13 20.43
N ILE A 214 -3.26 -13.01 21.12
CA ILE A 214 -2.30 -11.90 21.16
C ILE A 214 -1.24 -12.16 22.23
N THR A 215 0.02 -12.28 21.80
CA THR A 215 1.18 -12.50 22.69
C THR A 215 1.94 -11.21 22.95
N VAL A 216 2.92 -11.24 23.87
CA VAL A 216 3.81 -10.08 24.12
C VAL A 216 4.65 -9.73 22.88
N ARG A 217 4.92 -10.71 22.00
CA ARG A 217 5.67 -10.47 20.76
C ARG A 217 5.02 -9.41 19.89
N HIS A 218 3.69 -9.35 19.86
CA HIS A 218 2.95 -8.34 19.13
C HIS A 218 3.27 -6.90 19.60
N ILE A 219 3.59 -6.70 20.88
CA ILE A 219 4.08 -5.41 21.39
C ILE A 219 5.51 -5.13 20.89
N GLU A 220 6.37 -6.14 20.90
CA GLU A 220 7.71 -6.03 20.31
C GLU A 220 7.65 -5.69 18.82
N SER A 221 6.67 -6.24 18.08
CA SER A 221 6.42 -5.93 16.68
C SER A 221 6.08 -4.45 16.50
N VAL A 222 5.23 -3.86 17.37
CA VAL A 222 4.91 -2.42 17.34
C VAL A 222 6.18 -1.58 17.54
N ILE A 223 7.03 -1.96 18.50
CA ILE A 223 8.29 -1.26 18.78
C ILE A 223 9.21 -1.32 17.55
N ARG A 224 9.41 -2.52 16.97
CA ARG A 224 10.23 -2.72 15.76
C ARG A 224 9.70 -1.91 14.57
N LEU A 225 8.38 -1.87 14.37
CA LEU A 225 7.74 -1.09 13.32
C LEU A 225 7.90 0.42 13.55
N SER A 226 7.84 0.87 14.81
CA SER A 226 8.05 2.27 15.18
C SER A 226 9.48 2.72 14.91
N GLU A 227 10.47 1.91 15.30
CA GLU A 227 11.88 2.12 14.97
C GLU A 227 12.12 2.09 13.46
N ALA A 228 11.49 1.15 12.73
CA ALA A 228 11.59 1.08 11.28
C ALA A 228 11.03 2.35 10.62
N HIS A 229 9.91 2.88 11.10
CA HIS A 229 9.33 4.12 10.61
C HIS A 229 10.22 5.33 10.92
N ALA A 230 10.78 5.43 12.13
CA ALA A 230 11.75 6.47 12.46
C ALA A 230 13.00 6.41 11.56
N ARG A 231 13.52 5.20 11.27
CA ARG A 231 14.63 4.98 10.32
C ARG A 231 14.29 5.42 8.91
N LEU A 232 13.06 5.18 8.46
CA LEU A 232 12.59 5.65 7.15
C LEU A 232 12.53 7.18 7.06
N HIS A 233 12.47 7.90 8.18
CA HIS A 233 12.54 9.36 8.23
C HIS A 233 13.92 9.88 8.64
N LEU A 234 14.93 9.01 8.75
CA LEU A 234 16.27 9.33 9.26
C LEU A 234 16.27 9.99 10.65
N ARG A 235 15.29 9.66 11.48
CA ARG A 235 15.16 10.19 12.85
C ARG A 235 15.87 9.29 13.84
N GLU A 236 16.60 9.92 14.77
CA GLU A 236 17.30 9.24 15.87
C GLU A 236 16.39 8.92 17.07
N PHE A 237 15.19 9.48 17.08
CA PHE A 237 14.21 9.29 18.15
C PHE A 237 12.87 8.89 17.57
N VAL A 238 12.20 7.97 18.26
CA VAL A 238 10.84 7.54 17.92
C VAL A 238 9.85 8.55 18.51
N ASN A 239 8.95 9.06 17.66
CA ASN A 239 7.89 9.98 18.05
C ASN A 239 6.55 9.25 18.20
N ASP A 240 5.57 9.89 18.84
CA ASP A 240 4.20 9.33 18.97
C ASP A 240 3.55 9.04 17.59
N ASP A 241 3.87 9.85 16.57
CA ASP A 241 3.42 9.63 15.19
C ASP A 241 3.87 8.26 14.62
N ASP A 242 5.07 7.80 14.99
CA ASP A 242 5.61 6.52 14.53
C ASP A 242 4.88 5.35 15.19
N VAL A 243 4.58 5.51 16.48
CA VAL A 243 3.82 4.55 17.28
C VAL A 243 2.38 4.44 16.77
N ASN A 244 1.74 5.58 16.47
CA ASN A 244 0.41 5.61 15.86
C ASN A 244 0.39 4.88 14.52
N MET A 245 1.41 5.08 13.69
CA MET A 245 1.54 4.39 12.41
C MET A 245 1.77 2.89 12.59
N ALA A 246 2.66 2.50 13.51
CA ALA A 246 2.94 1.10 13.82
C ALA A 246 1.71 0.37 14.38
N LEU A 247 0.99 0.99 15.31
CA LEU A 247 -0.28 0.48 15.84
C LEU A 247 -1.33 0.34 14.74
N ARG A 248 -1.44 1.31 13.83
CA ARG A 248 -2.35 1.22 12.69
C ARG A 248 -2.01 0.01 11.80
N VAL A 249 -0.75 -0.15 11.40
CA VAL A 249 -0.32 -1.26 10.53
C VAL A 249 -0.58 -2.61 11.20
N MET A 250 -0.23 -2.73 12.47
CA MET A 250 -0.42 -3.94 13.27
C MET A 250 -1.92 -4.27 13.44
N LEU A 251 -2.75 -3.30 13.78
CA LEU A 251 -4.20 -3.50 13.92
C LEU A 251 -4.86 -3.80 12.58
N GLU A 252 -4.44 -3.16 11.48
CA GLU A 252 -4.97 -3.42 10.15
C GLU A 252 -4.65 -4.84 9.67
N SER A 253 -3.41 -5.29 9.94
CA SER A 253 -2.98 -6.67 9.76
C SER A 253 -3.84 -7.63 10.57
N PHE A 254 -4.00 -7.40 11.88
CA PHE A 254 -4.77 -8.30 12.75
C PHE A 254 -6.26 -8.35 12.40
N VAL A 255 -6.88 -7.20 12.12
CA VAL A 255 -8.29 -7.11 11.74
C VAL A 255 -8.53 -7.87 10.43
N SER A 256 -7.58 -7.84 9.49
CA SER A 256 -7.71 -8.55 8.20
C SER A 256 -7.69 -10.08 8.31
N THR A 257 -7.10 -10.63 9.37
CA THR A 257 -7.04 -12.09 9.61
C THR A 257 -8.27 -12.61 10.36
N GLN A 258 -9.14 -11.73 10.85
CA GLN A 258 -10.34 -12.13 11.58
C GLN A 258 -11.49 -12.54 10.66
N LYS A 259 -12.39 -13.36 11.25
CA LYS A 259 -13.70 -13.70 10.67
C LYS A 259 -14.47 -12.43 10.33
N PHE A 260 -15.25 -12.47 9.26
CA PHE A 260 -16.00 -11.30 8.76
C PHE A 260 -16.88 -10.61 9.82
N SER A 261 -17.61 -11.38 10.63
CA SER A 261 -18.50 -10.85 11.68
C SER A 261 -17.74 -10.05 12.74
N VAL A 262 -16.57 -10.54 13.13
CA VAL A 262 -15.72 -9.95 14.15
C VAL A 262 -14.94 -8.78 13.59
N MET A 263 -14.45 -8.90 12.36
CA MET A 263 -13.72 -7.85 11.66
C MET A 263 -14.50 -6.53 11.68
N LYS A 264 -15.83 -6.58 11.50
CA LYS A 264 -16.69 -5.39 11.57
C LYS A 264 -16.73 -4.77 12.98
N SER A 265 -16.90 -5.61 14.00
CA SER A 265 -16.89 -5.17 15.41
C SER A 265 -15.55 -4.54 15.80
N MET A 266 -14.45 -5.21 15.48
CA MET A 266 -13.10 -4.71 15.76
C MET A 266 -12.80 -3.40 15.03
N ARG A 267 -13.22 -3.25 13.78
CA ARG A 267 -13.06 -1.98 13.05
C ARG A 267 -13.79 -0.82 13.74
N GLN A 268 -14.92 -1.08 14.38
CA GLN A 268 -15.66 -0.06 15.13
C GLN A 268 -14.92 0.28 16.43
N THR A 269 -14.52 -0.72 17.21
CA THR A 269 -13.78 -0.53 18.48
C THR A 269 -12.45 0.20 18.26
N PHE A 270 -11.68 -0.19 17.25
CA PHE A 270 -10.36 0.38 16.96
C PHE A 270 -10.38 1.48 15.90
N SER A 271 -11.56 2.03 15.57
CA SER A 271 -11.73 3.08 14.55
C SER A 271 -10.81 4.29 14.77
N ARG A 272 -10.57 4.66 16.04
CA ARG A 272 -9.67 5.75 16.43
C ARG A 272 -8.23 5.52 15.94
N PHE A 273 -7.71 4.31 16.04
CA PHE A 273 -6.34 3.98 15.61
C PHE A 273 -6.26 3.74 14.10
N LEU A 274 -7.30 3.13 13.51
CA LEU A 274 -7.36 2.81 12.08
C LEU A 274 -7.55 4.02 11.16
N SER A 275 -8.17 5.09 11.67
CA SER A 275 -8.42 6.33 10.90
C SER A 275 -7.22 7.28 10.86
N TYR A 276 -6.17 7.02 11.64
CA TYR A 276 -4.98 7.88 11.71
C TYR A 276 -4.27 7.98 10.35
N ARG A 277 -4.11 9.20 9.83
CA ARG A 277 -3.44 9.53 8.55
C ARG A 277 -3.90 8.69 7.35
N ARG A 278 -5.19 8.36 7.24
CA ARG A 278 -5.74 7.86 5.98
C ARG A 278 -5.95 9.03 5.03
N ASP A 279 -5.09 9.15 4.01
CA ASP A 279 -5.24 10.11 2.91
C ASP A 279 -6.38 9.67 1.99
N ASN A 280 -7.60 9.86 2.49
CA ASN A 280 -8.83 9.57 1.76
C ASN A 280 -9.13 10.62 0.68
N GLN A 281 -8.35 11.71 0.63
CA GLN A 281 -8.66 12.87 -0.20
C GLN A 281 -8.52 12.58 -1.70
N GLU A 282 -7.48 11.85 -2.13
CA GLU A 282 -7.30 11.49 -3.54
C GLU A 282 -8.35 10.50 -4.03
N LEU A 283 -8.69 9.51 -3.20
CA LEU A 283 -9.71 8.52 -3.52
C LEU A 283 -11.10 9.17 -3.63
N LEU A 284 -11.42 10.09 -2.71
CA LEU A 284 -12.65 10.89 -2.76
C LEU A 284 -12.69 11.81 -3.99
N LEU A 285 -11.55 12.40 -4.37
CA LEU A 285 -11.44 13.21 -5.58
C LEU A 285 -11.66 12.38 -6.85
N PHE A 286 -11.05 11.19 -6.94
CA PHE A 286 -11.27 10.28 -8.06
C PHE A 286 -12.74 9.90 -8.19
N LEU A 287 -13.38 9.54 -7.08
CA LEU A 287 -14.79 9.17 -7.07
C LEU A 287 -15.68 10.35 -7.49
N LEU A 288 -15.37 11.56 -7.02
CA LEU A 288 -16.09 12.76 -7.43
C LEU A 288 -15.94 13.03 -8.93
N LYS A 289 -14.71 12.91 -9.48
CA LYS A 289 -14.46 13.05 -10.92
C LYS A 289 -15.24 12.02 -11.74
N GLN A 290 -15.35 10.79 -11.27
CA GLN A 290 -16.15 9.75 -11.94
C GLN A 290 -17.63 10.11 -11.98
N LEU A 291 -18.22 10.53 -10.83
CA LEU A 291 -19.62 10.96 -10.79
C LEU A 291 -19.91 12.14 -11.73
N VAL A 292 -18.95 13.06 -11.85
CA VAL A 292 -19.04 14.22 -12.74
C VAL A 292 -18.95 13.80 -14.21
N GLN A 293 -18.08 12.84 -14.55
CA GLN A 293 -17.96 12.28 -15.90
C GLN A 293 -19.22 11.51 -16.32
N ASP A 294 -19.79 10.69 -15.42
CA ASP A 294 -21.04 9.96 -15.67
C ASP A 294 -22.18 10.94 -16.01
N ARG A 295 -22.26 12.06 -15.27
CA ARG A 295 -23.27 13.10 -15.46
C ARG A 295 -23.04 13.94 -16.71
N LEU A 296 -21.79 14.23 -17.04
CA LEU A 296 -21.40 14.86 -18.30
C LEU A 296 -21.77 14.01 -19.51
N ALA A 297 -21.56 12.68 -19.43
CA ALA A 297 -21.93 11.77 -20.50
C ALA A 297 -23.45 11.79 -20.75
N PHE A 298 -24.24 11.80 -19.68
CA PHE A 298 -25.70 11.91 -19.75
C PHE A 298 -26.16 13.23 -20.40
N GLU A 299 -25.61 14.37 -19.95
CA GLU A 299 -26.00 15.69 -20.46
C GLU A 299 -25.58 15.93 -21.92
N ARG A 300 -24.46 15.35 -22.37
CA ARG A 300 -24.04 15.40 -23.79
C ARG A 300 -25.01 14.71 -24.73
N VAL A 301 -25.60 13.59 -24.30
CA VAL A 301 -26.61 12.85 -25.11
C VAL A 301 -27.91 13.66 -25.20
N ARG A 302 -28.23 14.44 -24.16
CA ARG A 302 -29.48 15.20 -24.08
C ARG A 302 -29.41 16.58 -24.75
N HIS A 303 -28.27 17.25 -24.67
CA HIS A 303 -28.08 18.63 -25.15
C HIS A 303 -26.85 18.73 -26.07
N ALA A 304 -27.02 18.40 -27.35
CA ALA A 304 -25.91 18.39 -28.33
C ALA A 304 -25.31 19.77 -28.72
N GLY A 305 -25.51 20.84 -27.94
CA GLY A 305 -25.13 22.20 -28.36
C GLY A 305 -24.81 23.24 -27.26
N SER A 306 -24.82 22.88 -25.98
CA SER A 306 -24.45 23.83 -24.90
C SER A 306 -22.93 23.88 -24.71
N GLN A 307 -22.37 25.08 -24.67
CA GLN A 307 -20.92 25.31 -24.63
C GLN A 307 -20.37 25.47 -23.19
N GLU A 308 -21.24 25.70 -22.21
CA GLU A 308 -20.91 25.77 -20.78
C GLU A 308 -21.71 24.73 -19.99
N TRP A 309 -21.01 23.84 -19.29
CA TRP A 309 -21.63 22.76 -18.53
C TRP A 309 -21.45 23.00 -17.04
N ARG A 310 -22.55 23.39 -16.39
CA ARG A 310 -22.61 23.44 -14.92
C ARG A 310 -23.19 22.13 -14.42
N ILE A 311 -22.33 21.27 -13.87
CA ILE A 311 -22.72 19.96 -13.36
C ILE A 311 -22.95 20.06 -11.86
N GLU A 312 -24.12 19.62 -11.40
CA GLU A 312 -24.47 19.57 -9.98
C GLU A 312 -24.52 18.11 -9.51
N VAL A 313 -23.67 17.76 -8.55
CA VAL A 313 -23.65 16.45 -7.86
C VAL A 313 -24.13 16.66 -6.43
N THR A 314 -25.06 15.85 -5.95
CA THR A 314 -25.56 16.01 -4.57
C THR A 314 -24.58 15.47 -3.54
N GLU A 315 -24.46 16.12 -2.37
CA GLU A 315 -23.62 15.64 -1.26
C GLU A 315 -24.04 14.22 -0.83
N ARG A 316 -25.34 13.93 -0.86
CA ARG A 316 -25.89 12.63 -0.48
C ARG A 316 -25.40 11.52 -1.40
N GLU A 317 -25.47 11.71 -2.71
CA GLU A 317 -25.02 10.74 -3.71
C GLU A 317 -23.51 10.49 -3.60
N PHE A 318 -22.73 11.57 -3.41
CA PHE A 318 -21.30 11.46 -3.19
C PHE A 318 -20.96 10.74 -1.87
N ALA A 319 -21.71 11.02 -0.79
CA ALA A 319 -21.53 10.36 0.49
C ALA A 319 -21.96 8.89 0.48
N GLU A 320 -23.00 8.52 -0.29
CA GLU A 320 -23.41 7.13 -0.46
C GLU A 320 -22.33 6.32 -1.22
N ARG A 321 -21.78 6.88 -2.30
CA ARG A 321 -20.62 6.29 -2.99
C ARG A 321 -19.37 6.24 -2.10
N ALA A 322 -19.09 7.29 -1.32
CA ALA A 322 -17.98 7.29 -0.36
C ALA A 322 -18.15 6.23 0.74
N LYS A 323 -19.38 5.95 1.17
CA LYS A 323 -19.65 4.87 2.13
C LYS A 323 -19.38 3.48 1.56
N GLN A 324 -19.59 3.26 0.26
CA GLN A 324 -19.29 1.98 -0.40
C GLN A 324 -17.79 1.63 -0.32
N ILE A 325 -16.93 2.65 -0.35
CA ILE A 325 -15.47 2.53 -0.18
C ILE A 325 -15.01 2.67 1.29
N ASN A 326 -15.92 2.50 2.25
CA ASN A 326 -15.65 2.60 3.70
C ASN A 326 -15.14 3.97 4.17
N ILE A 327 -15.49 5.05 3.48
CA ILE A 327 -15.19 6.42 3.91
C ILE A 327 -16.45 7.03 4.53
N SER A 328 -16.40 7.24 5.84
CA SER A 328 -17.54 7.76 6.62
C SER A 328 -17.62 9.29 6.64
N SER A 329 -16.49 9.99 6.45
CA SER A 329 -16.42 11.45 6.50
C SER A 329 -15.97 12.04 5.17
N VAL A 330 -16.89 12.78 4.55
CA VAL A 330 -16.66 13.49 3.29
C VAL A 330 -16.37 14.97 3.52
N ARG A 331 -16.76 15.50 4.69
CA ARG A 331 -16.65 16.92 5.03
C ARG A 331 -15.22 17.42 5.04
N ALA A 332 -14.29 16.62 5.55
CA ALA A 332 -12.87 16.95 5.54
C ALA A 332 -12.30 17.13 4.12
N PHE A 333 -12.86 16.41 3.14
CA PHE A 333 -12.47 16.54 1.73
C PHE A 333 -13.09 17.76 1.06
N LEU A 334 -14.36 18.08 1.33
CA LEU A 334 -15.03 19.27 0.77
C LEU A 334 -14.34 20.58 1.16
N GLN A 335 -13.62 20.59 2.28
CA GLN A 335 -12.85 21.74 2.77
C GLN A 335 -11.39 21.72 2.31
N SER A 336 -10.91 20.61 1.74
CA SER A 336 -9.51 20.42 1.36
C SER A 336 -9.10 21.31 0.19
N ASP A 337 -7.81 21.65 0.15
CA ASP A 337 -7.24 22.42 -0.96
C ASP A 337 -7.26 21.63 -2.27
N LEU A 338 -7.19 20.30 -2.20
CA LEU A 338 -7.35 19.41 -3.35
C LEU A 338 -8.71 19.59 -4.04
N PHE A 339 -9.80 19.70 -3.28
CA PHE A 339 -11.14 19.92 -3.84
C PHE A 339 -11.24 21.26 -4.58
N LYS A 340 -10.72 22.34 -3.99
CA LYS A 340 -10.73 23.68 -4.61
C LYS A 340 -9.81 23.77 -5.83
N SER A 341 -8.65 23.13 -5.78
CA SER A 341 -7.66 23.13 -6.87
C SER A 341 -8.19 22.53 -8.18
N HIS A 342 -9.19 21.65 -8.09
CA HIS A 342 -9.84 21.03 -9.24
C HIS A 342 -11.14 21.72 -9.67
N HIS A 343 -11.33 23.00 -9.32
CA HIS A 343 -12.50 23.80 -9.70
C HIS A 343 -13.85 23.20 -9.25
N PHE A 344 -13.86 22.51 -8.11
CA PHE A 344 -15.11 22.13 -7.45
C PHE A 344 -15.49 23.19 -6.42
N VAL A 345 -16.77 23.53 -6.39
CA VAL A 345 -17.35 24.46 -5.41
C VAL A 345 -18.42 23.72 -4.64
N TYR A 346 -18.32 23.75 -3.31
CA TYR A 346 -19.34 23.17 -2.45
C TYR A 346 -20.30 24.26 -1.99
N ASP A 347 -21.58 24.11 -2.33
CA ASP A 347 -22.65 24.98 -1.87
C ASP A 347 -23.33 24.36 -0.64
N ALA A 348 -23.01 24.89 0.54
CA ALA A 348 -23.53 24.40 1.81
C ALA A 348 -25.05 24.63 1.99
N SER A 349 -25.63 25.61 1.28
CA SER A 349 -27.05 25.94 1.38
C SER A 349 -27.91 24.91 0.65
N ARG A 350 -27.46 24.49 -0.54
CA ARG A 350 -28.14 23.52 -1.40
C ARG A 350 -27.64 22.08 -1.22
N LYS A 351 -26.54 21.87 -0.47
CA LYS A 351 -25.84 20.58 -0.30
C LYS A 351 -25.47 19.94 -1.63
N VAL A 352 -24.97 20.76 -2.56
CA VAL A 352 -24.53 20.32 -3.89
C VAL A 352 -23.08 20.70 -4.13
N ILE A 353 -22.38 19.83 -4.83
CA ILE A 353 -21.06 20.04 -5.37
C ILE A 353 -21.26 20.49 -6.82
N VAL A 354 -20.80 21.69 -7.12
CA VAL A 354 -20.88 22.28 -8.44
C VAL A 354 -19.51 22.16 -9.11
N HIS A 355 -19.51 21.68 -10.35
CA HIS A 355 -18.35 21.71 -11.22
C HIS A 355 -18.72 22.48 -12.49
N THR A 356 -17.92 23.49 -12.80
CA THR A 356 -18.02 24.27 -14.04
C THR A 356 -16.90 23.82 -14.96
N VAL A 357 -17.28 23.26 -16.12
CA VAL A 357 -16.37 22.79 -17.18
C VAL A 357 -16.42 23.72 -18.37
#